data_AF-A0A379WR83-F1
#
_entry.id   AF-A0A379WR83-F1
#
_cell.length_a   1.000
_cell.length_b   1.000
_cell.length_c   1.000
_cell.angle_alpha   90.00
_cell.angle_beta   90.00
_cell.angle_gamma   90.00
#
_symmetry.space_group_name_H-M   'P 1'
#
loop_
_entity.id
_entity.type
_entity.pdbx_description
1 polymer ?
#
loop_
_entity_poly.entity_id
_entity_poly.type
_entity_poly.pdbx_seq_one_letter_code
_entity_poly.pdbx_strand_id
1 'polypeptide(L)' 'MGIVPENRLARHFRDIAGRVNQRLAAAADEVWLVVSGIGVQN' A
#
# COMPACT_ATOMS: atom_id res chain seq x y z
N MET A 1 -2.39 -0.44 9.23
CA MET A 1 -1.47 0.39 10.04
C MET A 1 -0.52 -0.53 10.79
N GLY A 2 0.77 -0.50 10.46
CA GLY A 2 1.79 -1.34 11.10
C GLY A 2 2.81 -0.51 11.90
N ILE A 3 3.63 -1.19 12.70
CA ILE A 3 4.71 -0.55 13.47
C ILE A 3 5.74 0.07 12.52
N VAL A 4 6.34 1.19 12.93
CA VAL A 4 7.43 1.82 12.18
C VAL A 4 8.70 0.99 12.31
N PRO A 5 9.34 0.54 11.21
CA PRO A 5 10.59 -0.22 11.29
C PRO A 5 11.72 0.60 11.89
N GLU A 6 12.58 -0.04 12.70
CA GLU A 6 13.83 0.57 13.21
C GLU A 6 14.91 0.70 12.13
N ASN A 7 14.92 -0.22 11.16
CA ASN A 7 15.85 -0.20 10.05
C ASN A 7 15.54 0.96 9.08
N ARG A 8 16.57 1.77 8.76
CA ARG A 8 16.43 2.95 7.88
C ARG A 8 15.95 2.57 6.48
N LEU A 9 16.52 1.53 5.87
CA LEU A 9 16.12 1.06 4.54
C LEU A 9 14.66 0.61 4.55
N ALA A 10 14.25 -0.14 5.57
CA ALA A 10 12.86 -0.61 5.69
C ALA A 10 11.86 0.56 5.80
N ARG A 11 12.19 1.64 6.53
CA ARG A 11 11.36 2.86 6.55
C ARG A 11 11.25 3.50 5.17
N HIS A 12 12.37 3.68 4.46
CA HIS A 12 12.35 4.27 3.12
C HIS A 12 11.55 3.42 2.15
N PHE A 13 11.73 2.10 2.21
CA PHE A 13 10.95 1.17 1.41
C PHE A 13 9.45 1.31 1.69
N ARG A 14 9.04 1.29 2.97
CA ARG A 14 7.62 1.47 3.37
C ARG A 14 7.04 2.76 2.80
N ASP A 15 7.76 3.87 2.93
CA ASP A 15 7.28 5.18 2.51
C ASP A 15 7.22 5.29 0.97
N ILE A 16 8.19 4.71 0.25
CA ILE A 16 8.20 4.66 -1.22
C ILE A 16 7.06 3.77 -1.72
N ALA A 17 6.91 2.56 -1.17
CA ALA A 17 5.86 1.63 -1.56
C ALA A 17 4.46 2.24 -1.37
N GLY A 18 4.24 2.96 -0.26
CA GLY A 18 2.99 3.70 -0.04
C GLY A 18 2.71 4.75 -1.13
N ARG A 19 3.72 5.56 -1.50
CA ARG A 19 3.56 6.55 -2.59
C ARG A 19 3.32 5.91 -3.95
N VAL A 20 3.98 4.78 -4.24
CA VAL A 20 3.76 4.02 -5.49
C VAL A 20 2.33 3.49 -5.53
N ASN A 21 1.86 2.85 -4.46
CA ASN A 21 0.49 2.34 -4.38
C ASN A 21 -0.56 3.45 -4.57
N GLN A 22 -0.35 4.64 -4.00
CA GLN A 22 -1.22 5.80 -4.23
C GLN A 22 -1.26 6.23 -5.69
N ARG A 23 -0.11 6.28 -6.36
CA ARG A 23 -0.03 6.64 -7.78
C ARG A 23 -0.73 5.62 -8.66
N LEU A 24 -0.55 4.33 -8.37
CA LEU A 24 -1.21 3.25 -9.10
C LEU A 24 -2.73 3.30 -8.88
N ALA A 25 -3.18 3.45 -7.63
CA ALA A 25 -4.59 3.55 -7.30
C ALA A 25 -5.26 4.76 -7.96
N ALA A 26 -4.59 5.90 -8.04
CA ALA A 26 -5.12 7.10 -8.69
C ALA A 26 -5.22 6.97 -10.23
N ALA A 27 -4.44 6.09 -10.85
CA ALA A 27 -4.42 5.86 -12.28
C ALA A 27 -5.25 4.63 -12.71
N ALA A 28 -5.70 3.81 -11.77
CA ALA A 28 -6.48 2.61 -12.04
C ALA A 28 -7.97 2.96 -12.19
N ASP A 29 -8.65 2.25 -13.08
CA ASP A 29 -10.11 2.37 -13.23
C ASP A 29 -10.86 1.76 -12.04
N GLU A 30 -10.27 0.75 -11.40
CA GLU A 30 -10.81 0.09 -10.21
C GLU A 30 -9.71 -0.18 -9.17
N VAL A 31 -10.07 -0.10 -7.89
CA VAL A 31 -9.17 -0.37 -6.78
C VAL A 31 -9.81 -1.37 -5.81
N TRP A 32 -9.09 -2.45 -5.54
CA TRP A 32 -9.56 -3.53 -4.68
C TRP A 32 -8.63 -3.72 -3.48
N LEU A 33 -9.22 -3.89 -2.30
CA LEU A 33 -8.54 -4.38 -1.10
C LEU A 33 -8.96 -5.83 -0.86
N VAL A 34 -8.01 -6.74 -0.75
CA VAL A 34 -8.29 -8.17 -0.49
C VAL A 34 -7.85 -8.54 0.92
N VAL A 35 -8.77 -9.08 1.72
CA VAL A 35 -8.52 -9.56 3.09
C VAL A 35 -9.21 -10.90 3.29
N SER A 36 -8.49 -11.91 3.80
CA SER A 36 -9.01 -13.27 4.00
C SER A 36 -9.65 -13.89 2.75
N GLY A 37 -9.13 -13.56 1.57
CA GLY A 37 -9.65 -14.02 0.27
C GLY A 37 -10.90 -13.27 -0.21
N ILE A 38 -11.36 -12.25 0.52
CA ILE A 38 -12.55 -11.45 0.18
C ILE A 38 -12.11 -10.09 -0.35
N GLY A 39 -12.58 -9.72 -1.54
CA GLY A 39 -12.32 -8.42 -2.16
C GLY A 39 -13.34 -7.36 -1.77
N VAL A 40 -12.86 -6.15 -1.48
CA VAL A 40 -13.67 -4.95 -1.22
C VAL A 40 -13.24 -3.87 -2.21
N GLN A 41 -14.18 -3.36 -2.99
CA GLN A 41 -13.95 -2.31 -3.99
C GLN A 41 -14.08 -0.92 -3.34
N ASN A 42 -13.17 0.00 -3.69
CA ASN A 42 -13.33 1.43 -3.42
C ASN A 42 -14.04 2.15 -4.55
#